data_AF-M0QNU7-F1
#
_entry.id   AF-M0QNU7-F1
#
_cell.length_a   1.000
_cell.length_b   1.000
_cell.length_c   1.000
_cell.angle_alpha   90.00
_cell.angle_beta   90.00
_cell.angle_gamma   90.00
#
_symmetry.space_group_name_H-M   'P 1'
#
loop_
_entity.id
_entity.type
_entity.pdbx_description
1 polymer ?
#
loop_
_entity_poly.entity_id
_entity_poly.type
_entity_poly.pdbx_seq_one_letter_code
_entity_poly.pdbx_strand_id
1 'polypeptide(L)'
;MSQAARVAPARPAGALPQPPRDPYRQPANRVWSDQPTLVGVQAVIRFARDELGVDLTRSLVRRATEARRIQVFKLSAKNAYSPAGVVRFIESLARPVAGEDQ
;
A
#
# COMPACT_ATOMS: atom_id res chain seq x y z
N MET A 1 0.64 49.26 -45.70
CA MET A 1 1.25 49.15 -44.36
C MET A 1 0.47 48.08 -43.61
N SER A 2 1.03 46.86 -43.51
CA SER A 2 0.30 45.64 -43.13
C SER A 2 0.68 45.16 -41.73
N GLN A 3 -0.30 45.27 -40.83
CA GLN A 3 -0.83 44.25 -39.91
C GLN A 3 0.11 43.23 -39.23
N ALA A 4 0.21 43.42 -37.91
CA ALA A 4 0.13 42.45 -36.81
C ALA A 4 1.07 41.23 -36.78
N ALA A 5 1.96 41.27 -35.78
CA ALA A 5 2.70 40.16 -35.23
C ALA A 5 1.79 38.97 -34.89
N ARG A 6 2.03 37.83 -35.54
CA ARG A 6 1.47 36.54 -35.14
C ARG A 6 2.49 35.82 -34.26
N VAL A 7 2.26 35.87 -32.96
CA VAL A 7 2.91 34.98 -31.97
C VAL A 7 2.39 33.57 -32.23
N ALA A 8 3.29 32.65 -32.61
CA ALA A 8 2.98 31.24 -32.77
C ALA A 8 2.70 30.61 -31.40
N PRO A 9 1.67 29.75 -31.26
CA PRO A 9 1.39 29.08 -29.99
C PRO A 9 2.49 28.06 -29.66
N ALA A 10 2.95 28.12 -28.42
CA ALA A 10 3.90 27.19 -27.85
C ALA A 10 3.41 25.74 -28.04
N ARG A 11 4.25 24.91 -28.67
CA ARG A 11 4.07 23.45 -28.72
C ARG A 11 3.97 22.95 -27.27
N PRO A 12 2.98 22.13 -26.89
CA PRO A 12 3.02 21.48 -25.59
C PRO A 12 4.26 20.58 -25.56
N ALA A 13 5.20 20.94 -24.70
CA ALA A 13 6.37 20.13 -24.39
C ALA A 13 5.91 18.71 -24.04
N GLY A 14 6.59 17.72 -24.63
CA GLY A 14 6.24 16.31 -24.57
C GLY A 14 5.77 15.89 -23.18
N ALA A 15 4.54 15.38 -23.11
CA ALA A 15 4.08 14.60 -22.00
C ALA A 15 5.05 13.42 -21.86
N LEU A 16 5.92 13.48 -20.85
CA LEU A 16 6.68 12.33 -20.39
C LEU A 16 5.68 11.16 -20.25
N PRO A 17 5.99 9.96 -20.77
CA PRO A 17 5.13 8.81 -20.54
C PRO A 17 4.96 8.69 -19.04
N GLN A 18 3.72 8.81 -18.54
CA GLN A 18 3.46 8.61 -17.12
C GLN A 18 4.04 7.24 -16.77
N PRO A 19 4.87 7.13 -15.71
CA PRO A 19 5.37 5.84 -15.30
C PRO A 19 4.14 4.94 -15.09
N PRO A 20 4.20 3.65 -15.50
CA PRO A 20 3.08 2.75 -15.35
C PRO A 20 2.57 2.89 -13.92
N ARG A 21 1.33 3.35 -13.77
CA ARG A 21 0.69 3.45 -12.46
C ARG A 21 0.60 2.03 -11.95
N ASP A 22 1.56 1.66 -11.11
CA ASP A 22 1.52 0.39 -10.42
C ASP A 22 0.19 0.36 -9.64
N PRO A 23 -0.73 -0.55 -9.97
CA PRO A 23 -2.07 -0.57 -9.36
C PRO A 23 -2.02 -0.85 -7.85
N TYR A 24 -0.83 -1.20 -7.32
CA TYR A 24 -0.56 -1.43 -5.92
C TYR A 24 0.18 -0.25 -5.25
N ARG A 25 0.65 0.75 -6.01
CA ARG A 25 1.11 2.04 -5.48
C ARG A 25 -0.10 2.90 -5.13
N GLN A 26 -0.85 2.45 -4.12
CA GLN A 26 -1.96 3.21 -3.58
C GLN A 26 -1.43 4.31 -2.65
N PRO A 27 -2.12 5.45 -2.55
CA PRO A 27 -1.85 6.41 -1.48
C PRO A 27 -2.16 5.70 -0.17
N ALA A 28 -1.12 5.17 0.47
CA ALA A 28 -1.23 4.66 1.82
C ALA A 28 -1.74 5.85 2.68
N ASN A 29 -2.73 5.57 3.51
CA ASN A 29 -3.30 6.56 4.41
C ASN A 29 -2.13 7.20 5.18
N ARG A 30 -1.95 8.52 5.05
CA ARG A 30 -0.69 9.22 5.33
C ARG A 30 -0.12 8.91 6.71
N VAL A 31 -1.00 8.67 7.68
CA VAL A 31 -0.70 8.29 9.07
C VAL A 31 0.11 6.98 9.16
N TRP A 32 -0.22 5.98 8.33
CA TRP A 32 0.45 4.67 8.35
C TRP A 32 1.61 4.57 7.36
N SER A 33 1.77 5.54 6.46
CA SER A 33 2.92 5.65 5.56
C SER A 33 4.19 6.13 6.27
N ASP A 34 4.03 6.87 7.37
CA ASP A 34 5.14 7.41 8.16
C ASP A 34 5.68 6.42 9.19
N GLN A 35 4.95 5.33 9.43
CA GLN A 35 5.35 4.30 10.37
C GLN A 35 6.52 3.45 9.84
N PRO A 36 7.45 3.03 10.73
CA PRO A 36 8.60 2.23 10.34
C PRO A 36 8.15 0.88 9.77
N THR A 37 8.84 0.45 8.70
CA THR A 37 8.61 -0.86 8.07
C THR A 37 8.78 -1.99 9.09
N LEU A 38 7.80 -2.88 9.16
CA LEU A 38 7.78 -3.98 10.12
C LEU A 38 8.66 -5.12 9.60
N VAL A 39 9.78 -5.39 10.26
CA VAL A 39 10.72 -6.42 9.83
C VAL A 39 10.43 -7.74 10.55
N GLY A 40 9.92 -8.71 9.80
CA GLY A 40 9.62 -10.06 10.26
C GLY A 40 8.25 -10.19 10.91
N VAL A 41 7.81 -11.45 11.04
CA VAL A 41 6.46 -11.78 11.56
C VAL A 41 6.25 -11.29 13.00
N GLN A 42 7.30 -11.29 13.83
CA GLN A 42 7.20 -10.80 15.22
C GLN A 42 6.91 -9.30 15.28
N ALA A 43 7.49 -8.50 14.39
CA ALA A 43 7.20 -7.07 14.32
C ALA A 43 5.73 -6.80 13.94
N VAL A 44 5.16 -7.63 13.05
CA VAL A 44 3.74 -7.56 12.66
C VAL A 44 2.83 -7.89 13.83
N ILE A 45 3.11 -8.97 14.56
CA ILE A 45 2.32 -9.37 15.73
C ILE A 45 2.36 -8.28 16.80
N ARG A 46 3.57 -7.75 17.07
CA ARG A 46 3.76 -6.67 18.05
C ARG A 46 3.00 -5.42 17.65
N PHE A 47 3.14 -4.98 16.40
CA PHE A 47 2.40 -3.84 15.86
C PHE A 47 0.88 -4.01 15.99
N ALA A 48 0.35 -5.18 15.61
CA ALA A 48 -1.09 -5.43 15.71
C ALA A 48 -1.59 -5.40 17.15
N ARG A 49 -0.79 -5.91 18.11
CA ARG A 49 -1.15 -5.86 19.54
C ARG A 49 -1.04 -4.45 20.12
N ASP A 50 0.09 -3.79 19.90
CA ASP A 50 0.42 -2.53 20.56
C ASP A 50 -0.39 -1.35 19.97
N GLU A 51 -0.56 -1.31 18.64
CA GLU A 51 -1.18 -0.17 17.94
C GLU A 51 -2.67 -0.40 17.64
N LEU A 52 -3.09 -1.66 17.43
CA LEU A 52 -4.45 -1.99 17.01
C LEU A 52 -5.23 -2.80 18.05
N GLY A 53 -4.57 -3.25 19.13
CA GLY A 53 -5.21 -4.09 20.16
C GLY A 53 -5.63 -5.48 19.66
N VAL A 54 -5.10 -5.95 18.53
CA VAL A 54 -5.47 -7.23 17.90
C VAL A 54 -4.41 -8.29 18.16
N ASP A 55 -4.82 -9.41 18.74
CA ASP A 55 -3.95 -10.56 18.94
C ASP A 55 -3.84 -11.39 17.66
N LEU A 56 -2.69 -11.30 16.98
CA LEU A 56 -2.39 -12.07 15.78
C LEU A 56 -1.46 -13.24 16.09
N THR A 57 -1.82 -14.42 15.59
CA THR A 57 -0.92 -15.57 15.66
C THR A 57 0.11 -15.56 14.52
N ARG A 58 1.30 -16.12 14.78
CA ARG A 58 2.34 -16.31 13.76
C ARG A 58 1.83 -17.10 12.55
N SER A 59 1.04 -18.12 12.79
CA SER A 59 0.47 -18.98 11.76
C SER A 59 -0.50 -18.23 10.85
N LEU A 60 -1.26 -17.28 11.39
CA LEU A 60 -2.16 -16.44 10.61
C LEU A 60 -1.39 -15.48 9.70
N VAL A 61 -0.38 -14.78 10.23
CA VAL A 61 0.47 -13.87 9.43
C VAL A 61 1.21 -14.65 8.33
N ARG A 62 1.68 -15.86 8.63
CA ARG A 62 2.32 -16.74 7.65
C ARG A 62 1.34 -17.15 6.55
N ARG A 63 0.15 -17.63 6.90
CA ARG A 63 -0.90 -17.96 5.92
C ARG A 63 -1.29 -16.75 5.07
N ALA A 64 -1.40 -15.57 5.66
CA ALA A 64 -1.70 -14.34 4.95
C ALA A 64 -0.57 -13.93 3.98
N THR A 65 0.68 -14.19 4.35
CA THR A 65 1.85 -14.01 3.46
C THR A 65 1.82 -15.00 2.30
N GLU A 66 1.59 -16.29 2.57
CA GLU A 66 1.52 -17.35 1.56
C GLU A 66 0.35 -17.13 0.58
N ALA A 67 -0.80 -16.68 1.10
CA ALA A 67 -1.98 -16.31 0.31
C ALA A 67 -1.88 -14.92 -0.35
N ARG A 68 -0.73 -14.23 -0.23
CA ARG A 68 -0.49 -12.88 -0.78
C ARG A 68 -1.53 -11.84 -0.37
N ARG A 69 -2.14 -11.99 0.81
CA ARG A 69 -3.09 -11.03 1.38
C ARG A 69 -2.41 -9.83 2.05
N ILE A 70 -1.14 -9.98 2.42
CA ILE A 70 -0.29 -8.90 2.93
C ILE A 70 0.88 -8.74 1.97
N GLN A 71 1.18 -7.50 1.59
CA GLN A 71 2.35 -7.23 0.77
C GLN A 71 3.62 -7.42 1.58
N VAL A 72 4.53 -8.23 1.04
CA VAL A 72 5.82 -8.51 1.66
C VAL A 72 6.92 -8.00 0.75
N PHE A 73 7.79 -7.19 1.33
CA PHE A 73 9.00 -6.68 0.71
C PHE A 73 10.21 -7.42 1.28
N LYS A 74 11.29 -7.50 0.53
CA LYS A 74 12.57 -8.00 1.05
C LYS A 74 13.42 -6.81 1.48
N LEU A 75 13.75 -6.74 2.76
CA LEU A 75 14.69 -5.75 3.30
C LEU A 75 15.83 -6.50 3.98
N SER A 76 17.05 -6.36 3.47
CA SER A 76 18.26 -7.00 4.02
C SER A 76 18.06 -8.51 4.32
N ALA A 77 17.63 -9.25 3.30
CA ALA A 77 17.30 -10.69 3.35
C ALA A 77 16.13 -11.10 4.27
N LYS A 78 15.49 -10.17 4.98
CA LYS A 78 14.33 -10.43 5.85
C LYS A 78 13.02 -10.05 5.15
N ASN A 79 11.94 -10.73 5.52
CA ASN A 79 10.59 -10.34 5.12
C ASN A 79 10.21 -9.07 5.87
N ALA A 80 9.78 -8.06 5.14
CA ALA A 80 9.37 -6.76 5.64
C ALA A 80 7.92 -6.50 5.21
N TYR A 81 7.16 -5.85 6.07
CA TYR A 81 5.73 -5.60 5.88
C TYR A 81 5.46 -4.12 6.04
N SER A 82 4.58 -3.56 5.21
CA SER A 82 4.12 -2.19 5.40
C SER A 82 3.05 -2.15 6.51
N PRO A 83 3.12 -1.21 7.47
CA PRO A 83 2.09 -1.03 8.50
C PRO A 83 0.69 -0.88 7.88
N ALA A 84 0.55 -0.05 6.84
CA ALA A 84 -0.70 0.12 6.10
C ALA A 84 -1.24 -1.20 5.49
N GLY A 85 -0.35 -2.06 4.98
CA GLY A 85 -0.74 -3.36 4.43
C GLY A 85 -1.22 -4.33 5.51
N VAL A 86 -0.61 -4.27 6.70
CA VAL A 86 -1.04 -5.06 7.86
C VAL A 86 -2.40 -4.59 8.37
N VAL A 87 -2.59 -3.28 8.54
CA VAL A 87 -3.88 -2.68 8.95
C VAL A 87 -4.98 -3.13 8.00
N ARG A 88 -4.79 -2.98 6.69
CA ARG A 88 -5.78 -3.42 5.69
C ARG A 88 -6.08 -4.91 5.74
N PHE A 89 -5.08 -5.74 5.98
CA PHE A 89 -5.31 -7.17 6.16
C PHE A 89 -6.19 -7.44 7.37
N ILE A 90 -5.91 -6.80 8.51
CA ILE A 90 -6.71 -6.94 9.73
C ILE A 90 -8.14 -6.43 9.50
N GLU A 91 -8.31 -5.28 8.86
CA GLU A 91 -9.61 -4.77 8.44
C GLU A 91 -10.35 -5.76 7.52
N SER A 92 -9.63 -6.46 6.63
CA SER A 92 -10.22 -7.49 5.77
C SER A 92 -10.67 -8.76 6.52
N LEU A 93 -10.15 -9.00 7.73
CA LEU A 93 -10.62 -10.07 8.62
C LEU A 93 -11.87 -9.64 9.40
N ALA A 94 -11.93 -8.35 9.78
CA ALA A 94 -13.03 -7.77 10.52
C ALA A 94 -14.26 -7.49 9.63
N ARG A 95 -14.08 -7.39 8.30
CA ARG A 95 -15.21 -7.23 7.37
C ARG A 95 -16.04 -8.51 7.39
N PRO A 96 -17.28 -8.50 7.91
CA PRO A 96 -18.17 -9.64 7.71
C PRO A 96 -18.35 -9.82 6.20
N VAL A 97 -18.42 -11.07 5.75
CA VAL A 97 -18.91 -11.39 4.41
C VAL A 97 -20.35 -10.90 4.37
N ALA A 98 -20.57 -9.64 4.01
CA ALA A 98 -21.88 -9.14 3.61
C ALA A 98 -22.19 -9.79 2.26
N GLY A 99 -22.64 -11.04 2.30
CA GLY A 99 -22.85 -11.88 1.13
C GLY A 99 -23.12 -13.37 1.40
N GLU A 100 -23.57 -13.75 2.60
CA GLU A 100 -24.21 -15.07 2.84
C GLU A 100 -25.62 -14.86 3.42
N ASP A 101 -26.43 -14.11 2.69
CA ASP A 101 -27.89 -14.20 2.72
C ASP A 101 -28.39 -13.85 1.30
N GLN A 102 -28.39 -14.85 0.42
CA GLN A 102 -29.34 -15.05 -0.70
C GLN A 102 -29.00 -16.31 -1.49
#